data_AF-A0A661R3M4-F1
#
_entry.id   AF-A0A661R3M4-F1
#
_cell.length_a   1.000
_cell.length_b   1.000
_cell.length_c   1.000
_cell.angle_alpha   90.00
_cell.angle_beta   90.00
_cell.angle_gamma   90.00
#
_symmetry.space_group_name_H-M   'P 1'
#
loop_
_entity.id
_entity.type
_entity.pdbx_description
1 polymer ?
#
loop_
_entity_poly.entity_id
_entity_poly.type
_entity_poly.pdbx_seq_one_letter_code
_entity_poly.pdbx_strand_id
1 'polypeptide(L)' 'MIRITDILDRISAYHPGADLEIVERAYIYSARMHEGQVRLSGEPYLSHPLEVAGLLTELK' A
#
# COMPACT_ATOMS: atom_id res chain seq x y z
N MET A 1 -9.52 6.15 -1.26
CA MET A 1 -8.71 4.93 -1.08
C MET A 1 -7.47 5.11 -1.91
N ILE A 2 -6.33 5.27 -1.24
CA ILE A 2 -5.03 5.35 -1.90
C ILE A 2 -4.76 4.07 -2.71
N ARG A 3 -4.18 4.22 -3.90
CA ARG A 3 -3.79 3.10 -4.76
C ARG A 3 -2.32 2.77 -4.51
N ILE A 4 -1.93 1.54 -4.82
CA ILE A 4 -0.52 1.15 -4.77
C ILE A 4 0.36 2.06 -5.65
N THR A 5 -0.12 2.47 -6.83
CA THR A 5 0.60 3.40 -7.71
C THR A 5 0.89 4.74 -7.03
N ASP A 6 -0.06 5.28 -6.26
CA ASP A 6 0.13 6.53 -5.54
C ASP A 6 1.25 6.41 -4.49
N ILE A 7 1.36 5.24 -3.83
CA ILE A 7 2.42 4.96 -2.85
C ILE A 7 3.78 4.86 -3.56
N LEU A 8 3.86 4.12 -4.67
CA LEU A 8 5.11 3.95 -5.43
C LEU A 8 5.62 5.28 -5.99
N ASP A 9 4.71 6.11 -6.53
CA ASP A 9 5.04 7.44 -7.05
C ASP A 9 5.59 8.35 -5.95
N ARG A 10 4.97 8.32 -4.76
CA ARG A 10 5.45 9.07 -3.59
C ARG A 10 6.84 8.61 -3.16
N ILE A 11 7.08 7.29 -3.07
CA ILE A 11 8.40 6.74 -2.72
C ILE A 11 9.46 7.18 -3.73
N SER A 12 9.19 7.02 -5.02
CA SER A 12 10.10 7.40 -6.10
C SER A 12 10.46 8.89 -6.05
N ALA A 13 9.48 9.74 -5.70
CA ALA A 13 9.70 11.19 -5.61
C ALA A 13 10.69 11.61 -4.52
N TYR A 14 10.83 10.88 -3.40
CA TYR A 14 11.79 11.22 -2.34
C TYR A 14 12.99 10.27 -2.26
N HIS A 15 12.90 9.08 -2.85
CA HIS A 15 13.97 8.10 -2.92
C HIS A 15 14.02 7.47 -4.33
N PRO A 16 14.58 8.19 -5.33
CA PRO A 16 14.57 7.74 -6.74
C PRO A 16 15.31 6.42 -7.00
N GLY A 17 16.19 6.00 -6.09
CA GLY A 17 16.90 4.72 -6.15
C GLY A 17 16.26 3.61 -5.33
N ALA A 18 15.03 3.81 -4.83
CA ALA A 18 14.31 2.79 -4.09
C ALA A 18 14.10 1.52 -4.94
N ASP A 19 14.32 0.36 -4.32
CA ASP A 19 13.75 -0.88 -4.85
C ASP A 19 12.23 -0.84 -4.62
N LEU A 20 11.48 -0.54 -5.67
CA LEU A 20 10.02 -0.52 -5.65
C LEU A 20 9.41 -1.92 -5.81
N GLU A 21 10.16 -2.88 -6.34
CA GLU A 21 9.67 -4.23 -6.61
C GLU A 21 9.30 -4.95 -5.30
N ILE A 22 10.07 -4.72 -4.23
CA ILE A 22 9.74 -5.27 -2.91
C ILE A 22 8.39 -4.76 -2.38
N VAL A 23 8.05 -3.49 -2.65
CA VAL A 23 6.79 -2.88 -2.21
C VAL A 23 5.63 -3.42 -3.03
N GLU A 24 5.79 -3.57 -4.34
CA GLU A 24 4.80 -4.21 -5.22
C GLU A 24 4.54 -5.66 -4.80
N ARG A 25 5.59 -6.43 -4.51
CA ARG A 25 5.46 -7.80 -4.02
C ARG A 25 4.74 -7.87 -2.68
N ALA A 26 5.02 -6.95 -1.76
CA ALA A 26 4.32 -6.84 -0.49
C ALA A 26 2.83 -6.51 -0.68
N TYR A 27 2.50 -5.63 -1.63
CA TYR A 27 1.12 -5.34 -2.01
C TYR A 27 0.40 -6.58 -2.55
N ILE A 28 1.01 -7.31 -3.50
CA ILE A 28 0.43 -8.54 -4.07
C ILE A 28 0.17 -9.58 -2.98
N TYR A 29 1.13 -9.76 -2.06
CA TYR A 29 0.98 -10.66 -0.93
C TYR A 29 -0.19 -10.24 -0.04
N SER A 30 -0.24 -8.97 0.37
CA SER A 30 -1.31 -8.42 1.21
C SER A 30 -2.69 -8.56 0.54
N ALA A 31 -2.79 -8.25 -0.75
CA ALA A 31 -4.02 -8.37 -1.52
C ALA A 31 -4.53 -9.81 -1.58
N ARG A 32 -3.63 -10.79 -1.78
CA ARG A 32 -3.98 -12.21 -1.77
C ARG A 32 -4.41 -12.68 -0.38
N MET A 33 -3.68 -12.30 0.66
CA MET A 33 -3.98 -12.74 2.03
C MET A 33 -5.29 -12.15 2.57
N HIS A 34 -5.68 -10.97 2.09
CA HIS A 34 -6.91 -10.29 2.48
C HIS A 34 -8.05 -10.43 1.47
N GLU A 35 -7.94 -11.31 0.48
CA GLU A 35 -9.01 -11.55 -0.48
C GLU A 35 -10.30 -12.00 0.24
N GLY A 36 -11.42 -11.34 -0.09
CA GLY A 36 -12.72 -11.60 0.54
C GLY A 36 -12.86 -11.15 1.99
N GLN A 37 -11.79 -10.65 2.64
CA GLN A 37 -11.84 -10.16 4.00
C GLN A 37 -12.39 -8.74 4.06
N VAL A 38 -13.28 -8.50 5.02
CA VAL A 38 -13.91 -7.18 5.24
C VAL A 38 -13.69 -6.71 6.67
N ARG A 39 -13.62 -5.40 6.85
CA ARG A 39 -13.61 -4.75 8.17
C ARG A 39 -15.02 -4.75 8.75
N LEU A 40 -15.15 -4.41 10.05
CA LEU A 40 -16.46 -4.18 10.68
C LEU A 40 -17.27 -3.09 9.96
N SER A 41 -16.59 -2.13 9.31
CA SER A 41 -17.23 -1.09 8.48
C SER A 41 -17.85 -1.60 7.18
N GLY A 42 -17.54 -2.84 6.76
CA GLY A 42 -17.91 -3.41 5.46
C GLY A 42 -16.92 -3.11 4.33
N GLU A 43 -15.87 -2.31 4.58
CA GLU A 43 -14.83 -2.04 3.59
C GLU A 43 -13.90 -3.25 3.39
N PRO A 44 -13.32 -3.42 2.19
CA PRO A 44 -12.27 -4.42 1.97
C PRO A 44 -11.12 -4.23 2.95
N TYR A 45 -10.66 -5.31 3.60
CA TYR A 45 -9.64 -5.22 4.64
C TYR A 45 -8.34 -4.58 4.13
N LEU A 46 -7.99 -4.85 2.86
CA LEU A 46 -6.82 -4.31 2.16
C LEU A 46 -6.74 -2.77 2.18
N SER A 47 -7.88 -2.07 2.32
CA SER A 47 -7.89 -0.61 2.39
C SER A 47 -7.06 -0.09 3.55
N HIS A 48 -7.11 -0.76 4.72
CA HIS A 48 -6.43 -0.28 5.91
C HIS A 48 -4.89 -0.36 5.79
N PRO A 49 -4.27 -1.49 5.39
CA PRO A 49 -2.83 -1.55 5.11
C PRO A 49 -2.37 -0.53 4.06
N LEU A 50 -3.18 -0.27 3.01
CA LEU A 50 -2.83 0.71 1.98
C LEU A 50 -2.81 2.14 2.53
N GLU A 51 -3.81 2.55 3.31
CA GLU A 51 -3.83 3.87 3.94
C GLU A 51 -2.67 4.06 4.92
N VAL A 52 -2.31 3.01 5.70
CA VAL A 52 -1.12 3.04 6.57
C VAL A 52 0.15 3.23 5.75
N ALA A 53 0.34 2.46 4.68
CA ALA A 53 1.51 2.61 3.80
C ALA A 53 1.56 4.01 3.17
N GLY A 54 0.42 4.56 2.77
CA GLY A 54 0.29 5.94 2.30
C GLY A 54 0.78 6.97 3.31
N LEU A 55 0.34 6.86 4.57
CA LEU A 55 0.80 7.75 5.65
C LEU A 55 2.31 7.63 5.90
N LEU A 56 2.88 6.43 5.83
CA LEU A 56 4.33 6.24 6.01
C LEU A 56 5.14 7.00 4.96
N THR A 57 4.64 7.15 3.72
CA THR A 57 5.33 7.95 2.68
C THR A 57 5.38 9.45 2.99
N GLU A 58 4.59 9.93 3.95
CA GLU A 58 4.54 11.34 4.37
C GLU A 58 5.55 11.66 5.49
N LEU A 59 6.06 10.64 6.20
CA LEU A 59 6.93 10.77 7.38
C LEU A 59 8.43 10.94 7.06
N LYS A 60 8.76 11.52 5.90
CA LYS A 60 10.14 11.57 5.34
C LYS A 60 11.24 11.85 6.36
#